data_AF-A0A0L8HUQ3-F1
#
_entry.id   AF-A0A0L8HUQ3-F1
#
_cell.length_a   1.000
_cell.length_b   1.000
_cell.length_c   1.000
_cell.angle_alpha   90.00
_cell.angle_beta   90.00
_cell.angle_gamma   90.00
#
_symmetry.space_group_name_H-M   'P 1'
#
loop_
_entity.id
_entity.type
_entity.pdbx_description
1 polymer ?
#
loop_
_entity_poly.entity_id
_entity_poly.type
_entity_poly.pdbx_seq_one_letter_code
_entity_poly.pdbx_strand_id
1 'polypeptide(L)'
;MSLLGLTLFNSHHITREVEEVKQKTLLKSTITFLSRAHLLDSQRNRKEKVLVINEEYQVHWDSVSGYWLSTMKVLTKCIQNHPQLTTTVLLQTGWIPRLLKLLVDVQKISVHVDYSSAYLNLLYALIITKEARTVIIDNCGAEVAKKFNHSELCDVLSVT
;
A
#
# COMPACT_ATOMS: atom_id res chain seq x y z
N MET A 1 3.23 -4.66 18.24
CA MET A 1 1.75 -4.62 18.17
C MET A 1 1.37 -3.54 17.15
N SER A 2 0.53 -3.82 16.15
CA SER A 2 0.18 -2.82 15.11
C SER A 2 -0.96 -1.91 15.57
N LEU A 3 -1.04 -0.69 15.01
CA LEU A 3 -2.11 0.27 15.30
C LEU A 3 -3.51 -0.28 14.96
N LEU A 4 -3.58 -1.13 13.93
CA LEU A 4 -4.78 -1.88 13.55
C LEU A 4 -5.13 -3.02 14.54
N GLY A 5 -4.13 -3.62 15.20
CA GLY A 5 -4.36 -4.67 16.20
C GLY A 5 -4.96 -4.13 17.49
N LEU A 6 -4.57 -2.93 17.91
CA LEU A 6 -5.11 -2.24 19.10
C LEU A 6 -6.59 -1.90 18.97
N THR A 7 -7.06 -1.61 17.76
CA THR A 7 -8.47 -1.21 17.54
C THR A 7 -9.42 -2.39 17.40
N LEU A 8 -8.96 -3.53 16.88
CA LEU A 8 -9.74 -4.76 16.97
C LEU A 8 -9.93 -5.20 18.42
N PHE A 9 -8.93 -4.98 19.28
CA PHE A 9 -8.96 -5.38 20.70
C PHE A 9 -9.83 -4.48 21.59
N ASN A 10 -9.92 -3.18 21.30
CA ASN A 10 -10.66 -2.21 22.12
C ASN A 10 -12.19 -2.18 21.88
N SER A 11 -12.73 -3.10 21.08
CA SER A 11 -14.12 -3.11 20.59
C SER A 11 -15.20 -3.50 21.62
N HIS A 12 -14.86 -3.74 22.90
CA HIS A 12 -15.80 -4.27 23.88
C HIS A 12 -16.69 -3.24 24.63
N HIS A 13 -16.54 -1.91 24.44
CA HIS A 13 -17.24 -0.94 25.32
C HIS A 13 -17.81 0.36 24.71
N ILE A 14 -17.99 0.50 23.39
CA ILE A 14 -18.52 1.76 22.78
C ILE A 14 -19.65 1.49 21.77
N THR A 15 -20.63 2.39 21.66
CA THR A 15 -21.79 2.32 20.76
C THR A 15 -21.39 2.17 19.28
N ARG A 16 -22.13 1.30 18.56
CA ARG A 16 -21.80 0.77 17.22
C ARG A 16 -21.58 1.83 16.13
N GLU A 17 -22.32 2.93 16.13
CA GLU A 17 -22.13 4.03 15.15
C GLU A 17 -20.85 4.85 15.40
N VAL A 18 -20.55 5.15 16.67
CA VAL A 18 -19.32 5.88 17.04
C VAL A 18 -18.09 5.03 16.71
N GLU A 19 -18.20 3.72 16.88
CA GLU A 19 -17.18 2.75 16.55
C GLU A 19 -16.92 2.68 15.03
N GLU A 20 -17.97 2.65 14.19
CA GLU A 20 -17.82 2.67 12.73
C GLU A 20 -17.15 3.94 12.20
N VAL A 21 -17.49 5.12 12.74
CA VAL A 21 -16.87 6.40 12.35
C VAL A 21 -15.39 6.43 12.76
N LYS A 22 -15.06 5.98 13.98
CA LYS A 22 -13.67 5.87 14.45
C LYS A 22 -12.86 4.91 13.60
N GLN A 23 -13.43 3.76 13.25
CA GLN A 23 -12.78 2.75 12.40
C GLN A 23 -12.49 3.28 10.99
N LYS A 24 -13.45 3.96 10.36
CA LYS A 24 -13.23 4.61 9.05
C LYS A 24 -12.15 5.69 9.12
N THR A 25 -12.13 6.50 10.17
CA THR A 25 -11.13 7.57 10.37
C THR A 25 -9.74 6.99 10.59
N LEU A 26 -9.63 5.92 11.38
CA LEU A 26 -8.38 5.22 11.60
C LEU A 26 -7.86 4.57 10.31
N LEU A 27 -8.73 3.90 9.55
CA LEU A 27 -8.33 3.27 8.28
C LEU A 27 -7.83 4.32 7.30
N LYS A 28 -8.51 5.47 7.18
CA LYS A 28 -8.03 6.60 6.37
C LYS A 28 -6.68 7.14 6.83
N SER A 29 -6.48 7.29 8.14
CA SER A 29 -5.21 7.74 8.73
C SER A 29 -4.09 6.73 8.46
N THR A 30 -4.40 5.44 8.56
CA THR A 30 -3.49 4.33 8.26
C THR A 30 -3.09 4.36 6.78
N ILE A 31 -4.05 4.49 5.87
CA ILE A 31 -3.77 4.59 4.43
C ILE A 31 -2.91 5.83 4.16
N THR A 32 -3.20 6.95 4.81
CA THR A 32 -2.42 8.19 4.67
C THR A 32 -0.96 7.96 5.10
N PHE A 33 -0.76 7.38 6.28
CA PHE A 33 0.56 6.99 6.80
C PHE A 33 1.32 6.09 5.83
N LEU A 34 0.66 5.05 5.32
CA LEU A 34 1.29 4.10 4.40
C LEU A 34 1.62 4.72 3.04
N SER A 35 0.70 5.54 2.51
CA SER A 35 0.76 6.10 1.16
C SER A 35 1.80 7.21 0.98
N ARG A 36 2.16 7.91 2.06
CA ARG A 36 3.07 9.07 2.02
C ARG A 36 4.52 8.73 2.33
N ALA A 37 4.82 7.51 2.80
CA ALA A 37 6.14 7.13 3.27
C ALA A 37 7.23 7.19 2.20
N HIS A 38 6.87 6.94 0.93
CA HIS A 38 7.82 6.89 -0.17
C HIS A 38 7.41 7.81 -1.31
N LEU A 39 8.40 8.36 -2.01
CA LEU A 39 8.22 9.18 -3.20
C LEU A 39 9.35 8.94 -4.21
N LEU A 40 9.15 9.45 -5.43
CA LEU A 40 10.20 9.49 -6.43
C LEU A 40 11.07 10.72 -6.23
N ASP A 41 12.35 10.49 -5.97
CA ASP A 41 13.34 11.54 -6.05
C ASP A 41 13.64 11.85 -7.51
N SER A 42 13.31 13.07 -7.93
CA SER A 42 13.61 13.63 -9.24
C SER A 42 14.55 14.84 -9.13
N GLN A 43 15.41 14.90 -8.11
CA GLN A 43 16.43 15.94 -8.01
C GLN A 43 17.17 16.11 -9.34
N ARG A 44 17.29 17.35 -9.81
CA ARG A 44 17.74 17.75 -11.17
C ARG A 44 19.06 17.13 -11.66
N ASN A 45 19.88 16.58 -10.76
CA ASN A 45 21.18 15.98 -11.07
C ASN A 45 21.17 14.45 -11.13
N ARG A 46 20.06 13.78 -10.78
CA ARG A 46 19.93 12.33 -10.92
C ARG A 46 19.31 12.03 -12.28
N LYS A 47 20.08 11.38 -13.17
CA LYS A 47 19.57 10.85 -14.45
C LYS A 47 18.50 9.78 -14.25
N GLU A 48 18.46 9.17 -13.06
CA GLU A 48 17.58 8.07 -12.72
C GLU A 48 16.49 8.50 -11.74
N LYS A 49 15.26 8.04 -11.96
CA LYS A 49 14.15 8.18 -11.01
C LYS A 49 14.31 7.15 -9.89
N VAL A 50 14.54 7.59 -8.67
CA VAL A 50 14.85 6.70 -7.53
C VAL A 50 13.73 6.74 -6.51
N LEU A 51 13.29 5.56 -6.02
CA LEU A 51 12.36 5.50 -4.89
C LEU A 51 13.12 5.81 -3.61
N VAL A 52 12.67 6.82 -2.86
CA VAL A 52 13.26 7.29 -1.60
C VAL A 52 12.19 7.43 -0.51
N ILE A 53 12.64 7.59 0.73
CA ILE A 53 11.76 7.98 1.84
C ILE A 53 11.36 9.44 1.67
N ASN A 54 10.09 9.75 1.92
CA ASN A 54 9.60 11.11 1.93
C ASN A 54 10.25 11.92 3.08
N GLU A 55 10.60 13.18 2.82
CA GLU A 55 11.23 14.09 3.79
C GLU A 55 10.47 14.16 5.12
N GLU A 56 9.13 14.10 5.08
CA GLU A 56 8.27 14.06 6.29
C GLU A 56 8.57 12.89 7.23
N TYR A 57 9.09 11.78 6.68
CA TYR A 57 9.39 10.55 7.40
C TYR A 57 10.88 10.39 7.67
N GLN A 58 11.74 11.10 6.93
CA GLN A 58 13.18 10.83 6.86
C GLN A 58 13.86 10.89 8.23
N VAL A 59 13.54 11.90 9.05
CA VAL A 59 14.12 12.09 10.40
C VAL A 59 13.74 10.97 11.37
N HIS A 60 12.60 10.32 11.14
CA HIS A 60 12.04 9.31 12.05
C HIS A 60 12.00 7.92 11.43
N TRP A 61 12.53 7.73 10.21
CA TRP A 61 12.31 6.52 9.42
C TRP A 61 12.80 5.28 10.13
N ASP A 62 13.97 5.33 10.76
CA ASP A 62 14.52 4.18 11.50
C ASP A 62 13.57 3.71 12.61
N SER A 63 12.90 4.65 13.27
CA SER A 63 11.93 4.36 14.34
C SER A 63 10.56 3.91 13.80
N VAL A 64 10.14 4.37 12.62
CA VAL A 64 8.79 4.12 12.09
C VAL A 64 8.71 3.06 11.00
N SER A 65 9.83 2.71 10.36
CA SER A 65 9.88 1.79 9.21
C SER A 65 9.36 0.38 9.56
N GLY A 66 9.69 -0.11 10.76
CA GLY A 66 9.16 -1.37 11.28
C GLY A 66 7.65 -1.36 11.48
N TYR A 67 7.10 -0.22 11.95
CA TYR A 67 5.65 -0.03 12.05
C TYR A 67 5.00 0.07 10.68
N TRP A 68 5.64 0.74 9.72
CA TRP A 68 5.17 0.82 8.34
C TRP A 68 5.05 -0.56 7.71
N LEU A 69 6.12 -1.38 7.77
CA LEU A 69 6.13 -2.75 7.24
C LEU A 69 5.08 -3.63 7.91
N SER A 70 4.98 -3.57 9.24
CA SER A 70 3.99 -4.36 9.99
C SER A 70 2.57 -3.95 9.62
N THR A 71 2.33 -2.66 9.44
CA THR A 71 1.01 -2.12 9.08
C THR A 71 0.64 -2.51 7.65
N MET A 72 1.59 -2.49 6.70
CA MET A 72 1.38 -3.02 5.34
C MET A 72 0.96 -4.50 5.36
N LYS A 73 1.65 -5.34 6.14
CA LYS A 73 1.33 -6.77 6.28
C LYS A 73 -0.07 -6.99 6.84
N VAL A 74 -0.42 -6.27 7.90
CA VAL A 74 -1.76 -6.36 8.51
C VAL A 74 -2.84 -5.89 7.55
N LEU A 75 -2.64 -4.75 6.87
CA LEU A 75 -3.59 -4.25 5.87
C LEU A 75 -3.79 -5.27 4.74
N THR A 76 -2.69 -5.84 4.22
CA THR A 76 -2.73 -6.88 3.17
C THR A 76 -3.56 -8.07 3.63
N LYS A 77 -3.37 -8.53 4.87
CA LYS A 77 -4.16 -9.64 5.43
C LYS A 77 -5.62 -9.26 5.63
N CYS A 78 -5.92 -8.03 6.04
CA CYS A 78 -7.29 -7.53 6.15
C CYS A 78 -8.00 -7.53 4.79
N ILE A 79 -7.33 -7.13 3.70
CA ILE A 79 -7.90 -7.17 2.34
C ILE A 79 -8.23 -8.60 1.94
N GLN A 80 -7.32 -9.55 2.18
CA GLN A 80 -7.55 -10.96 1.85
C GLN A 80 -8.75 -11.54 2.61
N ASN A 81 -8.92 -11.17 3.87
CA ASN A 81 -10.02 -11.68 4.71
C ASN A 81 -11.35 -10.92 4.48
N HIS A 82 -11.29 -9.63 4.11
CA HIS A 82 -12.45 -8.74 3.97
C HIS A 82 -12.39 -7.89 2.68
N PRO A 83 -12.36 -8.52 1.49
CA PRO A 83 -12.01 -7.85 0.25
C PRO A 83 -12.90 -6.67 -0.13
N GLN A 84 -14.22 -6.75 0.08
CA GLN A 84 -15.14 -5.67 -0.34
C GLN A 84 -15.01 -4.39 0.50
N LEU A 85 -14.79 -4.52 1.82
CA LEU A 85 -14.70 -3.38 2.74
C LEU A 85 -13.39 -2.61 2.55
N THR A 86 -12.28 -3.33 2.42
CA THR A 86 -10.97 -2.70 2.37
C THR A 86 -10.64 -2.16 0.98
N THR A 87 -11.09 -2.85 -0.08
CA THR A 87 -10.85 -2.43 -1.46
C THR A 87 -11.58 -1.13 -1.78
N THR A 88 -12.85 -1.01 -1.38
CA THR A 88 -13.63 0.22 -1.61
C THR A 88 -12.96 1.44 -0.98
N VAL A 89 -12.55 1.34 0.28
CA VAL A 89 -11.90 2.45 0.98
C VAL A 89 -10.54 2.76 0.36
N LEU A 90 -9.74 1.75 0.02
CA LEU A 90 -8.43 1.94 -0.60
C LEU A 90 -8.52 2.63 -1.96
N LEU A 91 -9.45 2.20 -2.81
CA LEU A 91 -9.64 2.80 -4.13
C LEU A 91 -10.13 4.25 -4.02
N GLN A 92 -11.02 4.56 -3.08
CA GLN A 92 -11.50 5.93 -2.84
C GLN A 92 -10.38 6.91 -2.44
N THR A 93 -9.27 6.43 -1.85
CA THR A 93 -8.15 7.33 -1.52
C THR A 93 -7.29 7.73 -2.73
N GLY A 94 -7.49 7.09 -3.89
CA GLY A 94 -6.64 7.26 -5.06
C GLY A 94 -5.21 6.77 -4.87
N TRP A 95 -4.93 6.03 -3.79
CA TRP A 95 -3.57 5.57 -3.49
C TRP A 95 -3.07 4.54 -4.49
N ILE A 96 -3.90 3.57 -4.88
CA ILE A 96 -3.48 2.47 -5.77
C ILE A 96 -2.99 2.97 -7.15
N PRO A 97 -3.72 3.85 -7.86
CA PRO A 97 -3.20 4.44 -9.10
C PRO A 97 -1.89 5.22 -8.90
N ARG A 98 -1.77 6.00 -7.82
CA ARG A 98 -0.54 6.75 -7.51
C ARG A 98 0.64 5.81 -7.22
N LEU A 99 0.39 4.73 -6.48
CA LEU A 99 1.38 3.72 -6.16
C LEU A 99 1.88 3.02 -7.43
N LEU A 100 0.97 2.58 -8.31
CA LEU A 100 1.32 1.96 -9.57
C LEU A 100 2.15 2.89 -10.44
N LYS A 101 1.74 4.15 -10.59
CA LYS A 101 2.53 5.16 -11.31
C LYS A 101 3.94 5.30 -10.72
N LEU A 102 4.06 5.39 -9.40
CA LEU A 102 5.35 5.46 -8.71
C LEU A 102 6.23 4.22 -9.00
N LEU A 103 5.65 3.03 -9.02
CA LEU A 103 6.36 1.78 -9.31
C LEU A 103 6.71 1.61 -10.80
N VAL A 104 5.89 2.14 -11.72
CA VAL A 104 6.22 2.22 -13.15
C VAL A 104 7.40 3.15 -13.37
N ASP A 105 7.41 4.30 -12.71
CA ASP A 105 8.42 5.35 -12.93
C ASP A 105 9.77 5.06 -12.26
N VAL A 106 9.83 4.26 -11.18
CA VAL A 106 11.10 4.04 -10.44
C VAL A 106 12.11 3.23 -11.25
N GLN A 107 13.24 3.80 -11.63
CA GLN A 107 14.29 3.06 -12.34
C GLN A 107 15.22 2.33 -11.38
N LYS A 108 15.37 2.85 -10.16
CA LYS A 108 16.24 2.27 -9.13
C LYS A 108 15.58 2.35 -7.76
N ILE A 109 15.64 1.25 -7.01
CA ILE A 109 15.17 1.20 -5.63
C ILE A 109 16.36 1.54 -4.73
N SER A 110 16.32 2.68 -4.03
CA SER A 110 17.34 3.02 -3.02
C SER A 110 16.94 2.64 -1.60
N VAL A 111 15.71 2.16 -1.44
CA VAL A 111 15.16 1.70 -0.18
C VAL A 111 15.28 0.18 -0.07
N HIS A 112 15.13 -0.36 1.14
CA HIS A 112 15.21 -1.80 1.38
C HIS A 112 14.22 -2.58 0.50
N VAL A 113 14.65 -3.75 -0.01
CA VAL A 113 13.87 -4.60 -0.93
C VAL A 113 12.48 -4.91 -0.35
N ASP A 114 12.42 -5.18 0.96
CA ASP A 114 11.19 -5.48 1.70
C ASP A 114 10.06 -4.46 1.51
N TYR A 115 10.37 -3.17 1.26
CA TYR A 115 9.33 -2.16 1.06
C TYR A 115 8.65 -2.31 -0.30
N SER A 116 9.44 -2.59 -1.35
CA SER A 116 8.88 -2.87 -2.67
C SER A 116 8.05 -4.15 -2.67
N SER A 117 8.52 -5.21 -1.99
CA SER A 117 7.76 -6.44 -1.81
C SER A 117 6.47 -6.21 -1.03
N ALA A 118 6.46 -5.33 -0.01
CA ALA A 118 5.24 -4.99 0.72
C ALA A 118 4.19 -4.33 -0.19
N TYR A 119 4.61 -3.42 -1.09
CA TYR A 119 3.71 -2.83 -2.08
C TYR A 119 3.17 -3.85 -3.08
N LEU A 120 4.01 -4.74 -3.59
CA LEU A 120 3.58 -5.76 -4.56
C LEU A 120 2.63 -6.78 -3.94
N ASN A 121 2.88 -7.21 -2.70
CA ASN A 121 1.97 -8.07 -1.94
C ASN A 121 0.60 -7.41 -1.71
N LEU A 122 0.58 -6.10 -1.45
CA LEU A 122 -0.67 -5.34 -1.34
C LEU A 122 -1.44 -5.36 -2.67
N LEU A 123 -0.76 -5.10 -3.79
CA LEU A 123 -1.38 -5.15 -5.13
C LEU A 123 -1.94 -6.54 -5.45
N TYR A 124 -1.17 -7.59 -5.15
CA TYR A 124 -1.61 -8.97 -5.33
C TYR A 124 -2.87 -9.28 -4.51
N ALA A 125 -2.92 -8.88 -3.24
CA ALA A 125 -4.10 -9.07 -2.41
C ALA A 125 -5.35 -8.35 -2.93
N LEU A 126 -5.19 -7.21 -3.62
CA LEU A 126 -6.30 -6.40 -4.13
C LEU A 126 -6.97 -7.01 -5.38
N ILE A 127 -6.25 -7.79 -6.17
CA ILE A 127 -6.75 -8.39 -7.43
C ILE A 127 -7.93 -9.36 -7.22
N ILE A 128 -8.18 -9.76 -5.98
CA ILE A 128 -9.33 -10.59 -5.58
C ILE A 128 -10.66 -9.93 -5.97
N THR A 129 -10.75 -8.59 -5.93
CA THR A 129 -11.95 -7.86 -6.36
C THR A 129 -11.85 -7.44 -7.82
N LYS A 130 -13.00 -7.44 -8.52
CA LYS A 130 -13.06 -7.04 -9.94
C LYS A 130 -12.65 -5.58 -10.11
N GLU A 131 -13.11 -4.72 -9.22
CA GLU A 131 -12.90 -3.27 -9.25
C GLU A 131 -11.41 -2.93 -9.11
N ALA A 132 -10.71 -3.49 -8.11
CA ALA A 132 -9.28 -3.24 -7.98
C ALA A 132 -8.47 -3.93 -9.07
N ARG A 133 -8.88 -5.10 -9.56
CA ARG A 133 -8.23 -5.73 -10.71
C ARG A 133 -8.25 -4.81 -11.92
N THR A 134 -9.41 -4.24 -12.26
CA THR A 134 -9.54 -3.28 -13.37
C THR A 134 -8.61 -2.07 -13.15
N VAL A 135 -8.63 -1.46 -11.96
CA VAL A 135 -7.73 -0.34 -11.65
C VAL A 135 -6.25 -0.72 -11.81
N ILE A 136 -5.85 -1.91 -11.38
CA ILE A 136 -4.46 -2.39 -11.49
C ILE A 136 -4.07 -2.61 -12.96
N ILE A 137 -4.96 -3.20 -13.77
CA ILE A 137 -4.72 -3.41 -15.21
C ILE A 137 -4.61 -2.06 -15.92
N ASP A 138 -5.56 -1.14 -15.70
CA ASP A 138 -5.61 0.17 -16.37
C ASP A 138 -4.40 1.06 -16.02
N ASN A 139 -3.74 0.81 -14.89
CA ASN A 139 -2.59 1.58 -14.41
C ASN A 139 -1.27 0.79 -14.53
N CYS A 140 -1.12 -0.03 -15.59
CA CYS A 140 0.14 -0.70 -15.94
C CYS A 140 0.64 -1.72 -14.90
N GLY A 141 -0.28 -2.37 -14.16
CA GLY A 141 0.07 -3.37 -13.14
C GLY A 141 0.90 -4.54 -13.67
N ALA A 142 0.69 -4.97 -14.92
CA ALA A 142 1.48 -6.03 -15.55
C ALA A 142 2.93 -5.61 -15.81
N GLU A 143 3.18 -4.35 -16.15
CA GLU A 143 4.53 -3.81 -16.31
C GLU A 143 5.25 -3.76 -14.96
N VAL A 144 4.56 -3.29 -13.91
CA VAL A 144 5.08 -3.29 -12.54
C VAL A 144 5.43 -4.71 -12.10
N ALA A 145 4.55 -5.68 -12.30
CA ALA A 145 4.80 -7.06 -11.91
C ALA A 145 6.06 -7.64 -12.57
N LYS A 146 6.23 -7.43 -13.88
CA LYS A 146 7.40 -7.88 -14.64
C LYS A 146 8.67 -7.19 -14.17
N LYS A 147 8.64 -5.87 -14.02
CA LYS A 147 9.79 -5.05 -13.63
C LYS A 147 10.38 -5.45 -12.29
N PHE A 148 9.53 -5.85 -11.35
CA PHE A 148 9.94 -6.29 -10.02
C PHE A 148 10.04 -7.82 -9.89
N ASN A 149 9.92 -8.57 -10.99
CA ASN A 149 9.95 -10.04 -11.02
C ASN A 149 8.98 -10.70 -10.02
N HIS A 150 7.77 -10.15 -9.89
CA HIS A 150 6.76 -10.68 -8.96
C HIS A 150 5.87 -11.71 -9.66
N SER A 151 6.28 -12.98 -9.61
CA SER A 151 5.62 -14.12 -10.28
C SER A 151 4.12 -14.17 -10.08
N GLU A 152 3.65 -14.12 -8.84
CA GLU A 152 2.25 -14.31 -8.48
C GLU A 152 1.37 -13.19 -9.03
N LEU A 153 1.92 -11.97 -9.14
CA LEU A 153 1.22 -10.83 -9.69
C LEU A 153 1.18 -10.91 -11.22
N CYS A 154 2.28 -11.37 -11.85
CA CYS A 154 2.34 -11.64 -13.28
C CYS A 154 1.31 -12.71 -13.69
N ASP A 155 1.25 -13.82 -12.96
CA ASP A 155 0.39 -14.96 -13.30
C ASP A 155 -1.08 -14.55 -13.31
N VAL A 156 -1.53 -13.82 -12.29
CA VAL A 156 -2.93 -13.42 -12.19
C VAL A 156 -3.30 -12.33 -13.21
N LEU A 157 -2.35 -11.47 -13.60
CA LEU A 157 -2.59 -10.43 -14.60
C LEU A 157 -2.48 -10.92 -16.05
N SER A 158 -1.80 -12.06 -16.29
CA SER A 158 -1.61 -12.64 -17.63
C SER A 158 -2.78 -13.50 -18.11
N VAL A 159 -3.74 -13.81 -17.23
CA VAL A 159 -4.93 -14.65 -17.51
C VAL A 159 -6.12 -13.81 -17.99
N THR A 160 -5.90 -12.55 -18.37
CA THR A 160 -6.93 -11.61 -18.85
C THR A 160 -6.68 -11.23 -20.30
#